data_AF-E9D473-F1
#
_entry.id   AF-E9D473-F1
#
_cell.length_a   1.000
_cell.length_b   1.000
_cell.length_c   1.000
_cell.angle_alpha   90.00
_cell.angle_beta   90.00
_cell.angle_gamma   90.00
#
_symmetry.space_group_name_H-M   'P 1'
#
loop_
_entity.id
_entity.type
_entity.pdbx_description
1 polymer ?
#
loop_
_entity_poly.entity_id
_entity_poly.type
_entity_poly.pdbx_seq_one_letter_code
_entity_poly.pdbx_strand_id
1 'polypeptide(L)'
;MESSSSPAIRAIDVPEYTKGRLSHDCPSFLELPTDIHVQLASYLGYRDLQMLRATNTYFRSIYSDFEIAQSREEYIRTLLDQEIKEALMDRQRDFNLEVYGFSRDFGYHDPRLTCYSCLRRLPEQDFADTQVTRRRRKGHADAYKRFCTECAIRGNKWEPGITLSFQGREMVYCRRCRSIRRIPVYDPMKMVGLCQECCDATGISDFHRSDILD
;
A
#
# COMPACT_ATOMS: atom_id res chain seq x y z
N MET A 1 27.01 18.50 10.91
CA MET A 1 25.83 18.92 11.70
C MET A 1 25.18 20.04 10.92
N GLU A 2 24.27 19.71 10.01
CA GLU A 2 23.41 20.69 9.39
C GLU A 2 21.97 20.20 9.51
N SER A 3 21.22 21.07 10.16
CA SER A 3 19.87 20.91 10.68
C SER A 3 18.84 20.89 9.56
N SER A 4 17.96 19.91 9.67
CA SER A 4 16.64 19.83 9.07
C SER A 4 15.84 21.13 9.20
N SER A 5 15.21 21.57 8.10
CA SER A 5 14.01 22.40 8.17
C SER A 5 13.00 21.94 7.12
N SER A 6 11.95 21.30 7.61
CA SER A 6 10.75 20.91 6.86
C SER A 6 10.01 22.16 6.37
N PRO A 7 9.45 22.20 5.15
CA PRO A 7 8.61 23.32 4.75
C PRO A 7 7.27 23.22 5.49
N ALA A 8 6.97 24.25 6.29
CA ALA A 8 5.66 24.43 6.91
C ALA A 8 4.60 24.62 5.80
N ILE A 9 3.55 23.80 5.85
CA ILE A 9 2.35 24.01 5.03
C ILE A 9 1.78 25.37 5.43
N ARG A 10 1.88 26.35 4.53
CA ARG A 10 1.27 27.66 4.74
C ARG A 10 -0.24 27.49 4.67
N ALA A 11 -0.92 27.86 5.74
CA ALA A 11 -2.36 28.06 5.73
C ALA A 11 -2.67 29.06 4.61
N ILE A 12 -3.63 28.71 3.75
CA ILE A 12 -4.12 29.61 2.72
C ILE A 12 -4.87 30.72 3.45
N ASP A 13 -4.40 31.95 3.34
CA ASP A 13 -5.10 33.13 3.84
C ASP A 13 -6.45 33.23 3.11
N VAL A 14 -7.52 32.98 3.86
CA VAL A 14 -8.90 33.15 3.39
C VAL A 14 -9.14 34.66 3.25
N PRO A 15 -9.63 35.16 2.10
CA PRO A 15 -9.85 36.59 1.91
C PRO A 15 -10.82 37.14 2.98
N GLU A 16 -10.41 38.23 3.60
CA GLU A 16 -11.15 38.95 4.63
C GLU A 16 -12.43 39.54 4.00
N TYR A 17 -13.54 38.79 4.07
CA TYR A 17 -14.82 39.22 3.53
C TYR A 17 -15.42 40.30 4.42
N THR A 18 -15.69 41.44 3.80
CA THR A 18 -16.19 42.69 4.37
C THR A 18 -17.46 42.51 5.20
N LYS A 19 -17.47 43.13 6.39
CA LYS A 19 -18.60 43.29 7.30
C LYS A 19 -19.79 43.95 6.58
N GLY A 20 -20.78 43.15 6.20
CA GLY A 20 -22.10 43.59 5.74
C GLY A 20 -23.15 42.61 6.26
N ARG A 21 -24.15 43.13 6.98
CA ARG A 21 -25.19 42.37 7.70
C ARG A 21 -25.87 41.32 6.82
N LEU A 22 -25.81 40.05 7.25
CA LEU A 22 -26.91 39.09 7.31
C LEU A 22 -26.48 38.00 8.29
N SER A 23 -27.08 37.97 9.49
CA SER A 23 -27.09 36.80 10.35
C SER A 23 -28.00 35.75 9.69
N HIS A 24 -27.50 35.10 8.65
CA HIS A 24 -27.97 33.78 8.28
C HIS A 24 -26.97 32.82 8.88
N ASP A 25 -27.37 32.17 9.97
CA ASP A 25 -26.70 30.97 10.45
C ASP A 25 -26.64 30.03 9.26
N CYS A 26 -25.45 29.90 8.66
CA CYS A 26 -25.25 28.92 7.61
C CYS A 26 -25.37 27.57 8.33
N PRO A 27 -26.40 26.77 8.01
CA PRO A 27 -26.60 25.52 8.73
C PRO A 27 -25.33 24.70 8.62
N SER A 28 -24.83 24.27 9.77
CA SER A 28 -23.67 23.38 9.81
C SER A 28 -23.99 22.14 8.98
N PHE A 29 -22.98 21.55 8.35
CA PHE A 29 -23.19 20.31 7.60
C PHE A 29 -23.93 19.26 8.43
N LEU A 30 -23.62 19.17 9.73
CA LEU A 30 -24.24 18.23 10.67
C LEU A 30 -25.72 18.53 11.00
N GLU A 31 -26.20 19.73 10.71
CA GLU A 31 -27.60 20.14 10.95
C GLU A 31 -28.51 19.78 9.78
N LEU A 32 -27.95 19.28 8.67
CA LEU A 32 -28.75 18.80 7.55
C LEU A 32 -29.53 17.53 7.94
N PRO A 33 -30.72 17.29 7.34
CA PRO A 33 -31.47 16.06 7.55
C PRO A 33 -30.65 14.81 7.20
N THR A 34 -30.91 13.71 7.91
CA THR A 34 -30.21 12.43 7.68
C THR A 34 -30.35 11.92 6.25
N ASP A 35 -31.49 12.16 5.59
CA ASP A 35 -31.69 11.79 4.19
C ASP A 35 -30.68 12.47 3.25
N ILE A 36 -30.31 13.72 3.53
CA ILE A 36 -29.29 14.46 2.77
C ILE A 36 -27.91 13.86 3.00
N HIS A 37 -27.59 13.47 4.24
CA HIS A 37 -26.32 12.80 4.55
C HIS A 37 -26.19 11.44 3.84
N VAL A 38 -27.25 10.64 3.84
CA VAL A 38 -27.31 9.35 3.16
C VAL A 38 -27.19 9.55 1.65
N GLN A 39 -27.91 10.52 1.09
CA GLN A 39 -27.83 10.84 -0.34
C GLN A 39 -26.42 11.29 -0.74
N LEU A 40 -25.78 12.18 0.03
CA LEU A 40 -24.42 12.63 -0.26
C LEU A 40 -23.41 11.48 -0.28
N ALA A 41 -23.52 10.55 0.67
CA ALA A 41 -22.61 9.41 0.69
C ALA A 41 -22.83 8.42 -0.45
N SER A 42 -24.03 8.36 -1.04
CA SER A 42 -24.26 7.57 -2.26
C SER A 42 -23.39 8.03 -3.45
N TYR A 43 -22.88 9.26 -3.40
CA TYR A 43 -21.94 9.80 -4.39
C TYR A 43 -20.47 9.67 -3.98
N LEU A 44 -20.18 9.22 -2.76
CA LEU A 44 -18.82 9.08 -2.27
C LEU A 44 -18.24 7.72 -2.65
N GLY A 45 -17.03 7.73 -3.21
CA GLY A 45 -16.25 6.50 -3.36
C GLY A 45 -15.85 5.93 -2.00
N TYR A 46 -15.47 4.65 -1.95
CA TYR A 46 -15.10 3.99 -0.70
C TYR A 46 -14.07 4.76 0.13
N ARG A 47 -13.06 5.37 -0.52
CA ARG A 47 -12.02 6.13 0.19
C ARG A 47 -12.59 7.37 0.88
N ASP A 48 -13.42 8.14 0.18
CA ASP A 48 -14.02 9.36 0.72
C ASP A 48 -15.04 9.02 1.81
N LEU A 49 -15.77 7.91 1.63
CA LEU A 49 -16.65 7.35 2.66
C LEU A 49 -15.87 6.96 3.92
N GLN A 50 -14.72 6.30 3.81
CA GLN A 50 -13.87 5.98 4.97
C GLN A 50 -13.35 7.25 5.66
N MET A 51 -12.97 8.29 4.90
CA MET A 51 -12.56 9.58 5.45
C MET A 51 -13.71 10.23 6.22
N LEU A 52 -14.91 10.27 5.64
CA LEU A 52 -16.10 10.82 6.29
C LEU A 52 -16.46 10.07 7.59
N ARG A 53 -16.36 8.74 7.59
CA ARG A 53 -16.57 7.92 8.80
C ARG A 53 -15.52 8.15 9.88
N ALA A 54 -14.31 8.56 9.50
CA ALA A 54 -13.23 8.84 10.44
C ALA A 54 -13.38 10.23 11.11
N THR A 55 -14.14 11.16 10.53
CA THR A 55 -14.30 12.52 11.09
C THR A 55 -15.39 12.61 12.15
N ASN A 56 -16.43 11.76 12.09
CA ASN A 56 -17.57 11.85 13.02
C ASN A 56 -18.20 10.47 13.29
N THR A 57 -18.54 10.20 14.56
CA THR A 57 -19.21 8.97 14.99
C THR A 57 -20.60 8.80 14.38
N TYR A 58 -21.32 9.89 14.11
CA TYR A 58 -22.59 9.89 13.39
C TYR A 58 -22.43 9.31 11.98
N PHE A 59 -21.49 9.83 11.19
CA PHE A 59 -21.23 9.30 9.85
C PHE A 59 -20.74 7.86 9.87
N ARG A 60 -20.07 7.45 10.96
CA ARG A 60 -19.70 6.05 11.16
C ARG A 60 -20.90 5.13 11.37
N SER A 61 -21.96 5.60 12.05
CA SER A 61 -23.13 4.78 12.43
C SER A 61 -24.24 4.73 11.40
N ILE A 62 -24.33 5.71 10.49
CA ILE A 62 -25.40 5.73 9.48
C ILE A 62 -25.24 4.66 8.38
N TYR A 63 -24.06 4.04 8.26
CA TYR A 63 -23.80 2.96 7.31
C TYR A 63 -23.65 1.62 8.00
N SER A 64 -24.33 0.62 7.47
CA SER A 64 -24.14 -0.77 7.87
C SER A 64 -22.79 -1.31 7.40
N ASP A 65 -22.25 -2.30 8.11
CA ASP A 65 -21.02 -2.97 7.68
C ASP A 65 -21.16 -3.62 6.29
N PHE A 66 -22.38 -4.01 5.90
CA PHE A 66 -22.70 -4.54 4.58
C PHE A 66 -22.49 -3.49 3.47
N GLU A 67 -23.03 -2.28 3.61
CA GLU A 67 -22.86 -1.20 2.64
C GLU A 67 -21.38 -0.80 2.50
N ILE A 68 -20.65 -0.80 3.61
CA ILE A 68 -19.22 -0.53 3.61
C ILE A 68 -18.44 -1.63 2.87
N ALA A 69 -18.80 -2.90 3.07
CA ALA A 69 -18.19 -4.01 2.36
C ALA A 69 -18.50 -3.96 0.85
N GLN A 70 -19.75 -3.66 0.49
CA GLN A 70 -20.17 -3.52 -0.92
C GLN A 70 -19.42 -2.37 -1.61
N SER A 71 -19.37 -1.19 -0.99
CA SER A 71 -18.60 -0.04 -1.49
C SER A 71 -17.12 -0.37 -1.67
N ARG A 72 -16.54 -1.14 -0.73
CA ARG A 72 -15.15 -1.60 -0.82
C ARG A 72 -14.93 -2.50 -2.03
N GLU A 73 -15.83 -3.46 -2.26
CA GLU A 73 -15.73 -4.38 -3.39
C GLU A 73 -15.84 -3.66 -4.73
N GLU A 74 -16.79 -2.74 -4.86
CA GLU A 74 -16.94 -1.92 -6.06
C GLU A 74 -15.68 -1.11 -6.34
N TYR A 75 -15.13 -0.45 -5.32
CA TYR A 75 -13.88 0.29 -5.45
C TYR A 75 -12.70 -0.60 -5.87
N ILE A 76 -12.61 -1.83 -5.34
CA ILE A 76 -11.60 -2.81 -5.78
C ILE A 76 -11.77 -3.18 -7.26
N ARG A 77 -13.01 -3.39 -7.73
CA ARG A 77 -13.28 -3.66 -9.16
C ARG A 77 -12.83 -2.50 -10.03
N THR A 78 -13.16 -1.26 -9.65
CA THR A 78 -12.70 -0.06 -10.38
C THR A 78 -11.18 0.01 -10.45
N LEU A 79 -10.47 -0.27 -9.35
CA LEU A 79 -9.00 -0.28 -9.33
C LEU A 79 -8.40 -1.37 -10.22
N LEU A 80 -9.02 -2.55 -10.29
CA LEU A 80 -8.58 -3.64 -11.18
C LEU A 80 -8.79 -3.28 -12.65
N ASP A 81 -9.93 -2.70 -13.00
CA ASP A 81 -10.23 -2.28 -14.37
C ASP A 81 -9.25 -1.21 -14.86
N GLN A 82 -8.93 -0.24 -14.00
CA GLN A 82 -7.90 0.76 -14.28
C GLN A 82 -6.54 0.11 -14.52
N GLU A 83 -6.16 -0.84 -13.67
CA GLU A 83 -4.88 -1.53 -13.80
C GLU A 83 -4.79 -2.38 -15.08
N ILE A 84 -5.87 -3.06 -15.47
CA ILE A 84 -5.93 -3.83 -16.72
C ILE A 84 -5.77 -2.89 -17.92
N LYS A 85 -6.45 -1.74 -17.92
CA LYS A 85 -6.32 -0.73 -18.98
C LYS A 85 -4.88 -0.22 -19.08
N GLU A 86 -4.25 0.10 -17.94
CA GLU A 86 -2.85 0.52 -17.93
C GLU A 86 -1.91 -0.57 -18.45
N ALA A 87 -2.10 -1.83 -18.04
CA ALA A 87 -1.29 -2.94 -18.52
C ALA A 87 -1.42 -3.17 -20.04
N LEU A 88 -2.62 -2.94 -20.60
CA LEU A 88 -2.84 -3.00 -22.06
C LEU A 88 -2.12 -1.85 -22.77
N MET A 89 -2.20 -0.64 -22.23
CA MET A 89 -1.50 0.54 -22.76
C MET A 89 0.01 0.36 -22.70
N ASP A 90 0.54 -0.19 -21.60
CA ASP A 90 1.97 -0.48 -21.44
C ASP A 90 2.44 -1.48 -22.50
N ARG A 91 1.71 -2.58 -22.74
CA ARG A 91 2.03 -3.54 -23.82
C ARG A 91 1.99 -2.91 -25.21
N GLN A 92 1.03 -2.03 -25.46
CA GLN A 92 0.92 -1.34 -26.75
C GLN A 92 2.10 -0.39 -26.97
N ARG A 93 2.55 0.31 -25.91
CA ARG A 93 3.77 1.14 -25.96
C ARG A 93 5.00 0.30 -26.25
N ASP A 94 5.17 -0.83 -25.56
CA ASP A 94 6.30 -1.74 -25.77
C ASP A 94 6.36 -2.24 -27.21
N PHE A 95 5.22 -2.66 -27.76
CA PHE A 95 5.11 -3.05 -29.17
C PHE A 95 5.50 -1.92 -30.14
N ASN A 96 5.00 -0.70 -29.90
CA ASN A 96 5.36 0.44 -30.73
C ASN A 96 6.87 0.76 -30.66
N LEU A 97 7.49 0.67 -29.48
CA LEU A 97 8.93 0.85 -29.30
C LEU A 97 9.74 -0.18 -30.09
N GLU A 98 9.33 -1.45 -30.07
CA GLU A 98 9.99 -2.53 -30.83
C GLU A 98 9.87 -2.32 -32.35
N VAL A 99 8.72 -1.86 -32.83
CA VAL A 99 8.45 -1.71 -34.27
C VAL A 99 9.15 -0.50 -34.88
N TYR A 100 9.22 0.64 -34.18
CA TYR A 100 9.71 1.90 -34.74
C TYR A 100 11.18 2.23 -34.41
N GLY A 101 11.90 1.34 -33.71
CA GLY A 101 13.35 1.46 -33.52
C GLY A 101 13.81 2.70 -32.75
N PHE A 102 12.93 3.32 -31.96
CA PHE A 102 13.32 4.43 -31.08
C PHE A 102 14.23 3.90 -29.97
N SER A 103 15.32 4.64 -29.69
CA SER A 103 16.28 4.29 -28.64
C SER A 103 15.56 4.08 -27.31
N ARG A 104 15.99 3.05 -26.56
CA ARG A 104 15.40 2.54 -25.32
C ARG A 104 15.64 3.48 -24.12
N ASP A 105 15.59 4.79 -24.35
CA ASP A 105 15.87 5.80 -23.34
C ASP A 105 14.66 5.90 -22.40
N PHE A 106 14.71 5.10 -21.34
CA PHE A 106 13.86 5.20 -20.14
C PHE A 106 12.36 5.11 -20.41
N GLY A 107 11.88 3.91 -20.78
CA GLY A 107 10.45 3.59 -20.69
C GLY A 107 9.97 3.77 -19.25
N TYR A 108 9.39 4.93 -18.94
CA TYR A 108 8.73 5.27 -17.68
C TYR A 108 7.45 4.43 -17.53
N HIS A 109 7.58 3.13 -17.26
CA HIS A 109 6.49 2.42 -16.62
C HIS A 109 6.36 3.03 -15.23
N ASP A 110 5.17 3.53 -14.88
CA ASP A 110 4.87 3.90 -13.50
C ASP A 110 5.03 2.63 -12.66
N PRO A 111 6.11 2.49 -11.85
CA PRO A 111 6.43 1.25 -11.16
C PRO A 111 5.59 1.13 -9.88
N ARG A 112 4.38 1.69 -9.91
CA ARG A 112 3.46 1.71 -8.78
C ARG A 112 2.36 0.69 -9.00
N LEU A 113 2.13 -0.10 -7.96
CA LEU A 113 1.10 -1.12 -7.92
C LEU A 113 0.09 -0.81 -6.83
N THR A 114 -1.13 -1.28 -7.03
CA THR A 114 -2.19 -1.20 -6.02
C THR A 114 -2.02 -2.33 -5.01
N CYS A 115 -2.02 -1.97 -3.73
CA CYS A 115 -2.22 -2.91 -2.61
C CYS A 115 -3.72 -3.07 -2.36
N TYR A 116 -4.27 -4.28 -2.52
CA TYR A 116 -5.71 -4.52 -2.37
C TYR A 116 -6.15 -4.76 -0.91
N SER A 117 -5.21 -4.71 0.04
CA SER A 117 -5.53 -4.69 1.47
C SER A 117 -5.83 -3.27 1.96
N CYS A 118 -4.93 -2.31 1.70
CA CYS A 118 -5.08 -0.91 2.12
C CYS A 118 -5.52 0.07 1.01
N LEU A 119 -5.68 -0.42 -0.22
CA LEU A 119 -6.16 0.32 -1.39
C LEU A 119 -5.30 1.52 -1.79
N ARG A 120 -4.02 1.53 -1.37
CA ARG A 120 -3.03 2.52 -1.79
C ARG A 120 -2.25 2.06 -3.01
N ARG A 121 -1.92 3.02 -3.89
CA ARG A 121 -0.87 2.87 -4.91
C ARG A 121 0.49 3.13 -4.30
N LEU A 122 1.39 2.17 -4.41
CA LEU A 122 2.71 2.18 -3.79
C LEU A 122 3.77 1.72 -4.80
N PRO A 123 5.04 2.16 -4.68
CA PRO A 123 6.13 1.64 -5.49
C PRO A 123 6.29 0.12 -5.39
N GLU A 124 6.75 -0.54 -6.45
CA GLU A 124 6.96 -1.98 -6.52
C GLU A 124 7.86 -2.53 -5.39
N GLN A 125 8.82 -1.74 -4.92
CA GLN A 125 9.70 -2.11 -3.81
C GLN A 125 8.97 -2.32 -2.47
N ASP A 126 7.75 -1.80 -2.34
CA ASP A 126 6.91 -2.00 -1.16
C ASP A 126 6.15 -3.35 -1.20
N PHE A 127 6.43 -4.17 -2.21
CA PHE A 127 5.85 -5.49 -2.43
C PHE A 127 6.96 -6.54 -2.51
N ALA A 128 6.72 -7.73 -1.95
CA ALA A 128 7.60 -8.88 -2.17
C ALA A 128 7.53 -9.32 -3.64
N ASP A 129 8.57 -9.96 -4.18
CA ASP A 129 8.61 -10.33 -5.61
C ASP A 129 7.46 -11.27 -5.99
N THR A 130 7.05 -12.14 -5.06
CA THR A 130 5.88 -13.03 -5.24
C THR A 130 4.56 -12.26 -5.41
N GLN A 131 4.51 -11.01 -4.95
CA GLN A 131 3.36 -10.10 -5.15
C GLN A 131 3.41 -9.39 -6.49
N VAL A 132 4.57 -9.25 -7.16
CA VAL A 132 4.68 -8.48 -8.42
C VAL A 132 4.94 -9.36 -9.64
N THR A 133 5.19 -10.65 -9.43
CA THR A 133 5.52 -11.61 -10.49
C THR A 133 4.37 -12.57 -10.84
N ARG A 134 4.55 -13.35 -11.91
CA ARG A 134 3.65 -14.44 -12.33
C ARG A 134 2.18 -13.98 -12.45
N ARG A 135 1.26 -14.62 -11.73
CA ARG A 135 -0.18 -14.33 -11.80
C ARG A 135 -0.60 -13.07 -11.04
N ARG A 136 0.26 -12.51 -10.18
CA ARG A 136 -0.01 -11.28 -9.42
C ARG A 136 0.56 -10.02 -10.08
N ARG A 137 1.33 -10.17 -11.16
CA ARG A 137 1.86 -9.05 -11.94
C ARG A 137 0.74 -8.12 -12.44
N LYS A 138 1.11 -6.91 -12.83
CA LYS A 138 0.17 -5.88 -13.28
C LYS A 138 -0.78 -6.41 -14.37
N GLY A 139 -2.08 -6.27 -14.16
CA GLY A 139 -3.12 -6.68 -15.11
C GLY A 139 -3.32 -8.21 -15.25
N HIS A 140 -2.89 -9.02 -14.28
CA HIS A 140 -3.08 -10.47 -14.29
C HIS A 140 -4.19 -10.96 -13.36
N ALA A 141 -4.60 -12.22 -13.57
CA ALA A 141 -5.75 -12.84 -12.92
C ALA A 141 -5.74 -12.80 -11.38
N ASP A 142 -4.56 -12.85 -10.74
CA ASP A 142 -4.43 -12.79 -9.28
C ASP A 142 -3.92 -11.42 -8.77
N ALA A 143 -3.92 -10.37 -9.60
CA ALA A 143 -3.47 -9.04 -9.19
C ALA A 143 -4.24 -8.50 -7.97
N TYR A 144 -5.54 -8.79 -7.89
CA TYR A 144 -6.40 -8.40 -6.77
C TYR A 144 -5.99 -9.01 -5.42
N LYS A 145 -5.15 -10.05 -5.41
CA LYS A 145 -4.62 -10.67 -4.19
C LYS A 145 -3.35 -10.00 -3.69
N ARG A 146 -2.84 -8.97 -4.37
CA ARG A 146 -1.63 -8.25 -3.95
C ARG A 146 -1.85 -7.47 -2.66
N PHE A 147 -0.79 -7.45 -1.86
CA PHE A 147 -0.71 -6.62 -0.67
C PHE A 147 0.72 -6.12 -0.47
N CYS A 148 0.87 -4.92 0.11
CA CYS A 148 2.17 -4.37 0.45
C CYS A 148 2.73 -4.97 1.74
N THR A 149 4.03 -4.80 1.94
CA THR A 149 4.78 -5.23 3.12
C THR A 149 4.14 -4.80 4.43
N GLU A 150 3.72 -3.53 4.52
CA GLU A 150 3.07 -2.99 5.72
C GLU A 150 1.76 -3.72 6.05
N CYS A 151 0.94 -4.01 5.04
CA CYS A 151 -0.30 -4.76 5.22
C CYS A 151 -0.03 -6.23 5.55
N ALA A 152 1.04 -6.80 5.01
CA ALA A 152 1.43 -8.17 5.32
C ALA A 152 1.80 -8.32 6.80
N ILE A 153 2.62 -7.40 7.32
CA ILE A 153 3.06 -7.40 8.72
C ILE A 153 1.90 -7.08 9.66
N ARG A 154 1.19 -5.97 9.46
CA ARG A 154 0.07 -5.57 10.34
C ARG A 154 -1.09 -6.57 10.32
N GLY A 155 -1.32 -7.19 9.17
CA GLY A 155 -2.37 -8.19 8.99
C GLY A 155 -1.96 -9.62 9.30
N ASN A 156 -0.75 -9.85 9.85
CA ASN A 156 -0.19 -11.18 10.11
C ASN A 156 -0.31 -12.15 8.92
N LYS A 157 -0.17 -11.65 7.68
CA LYS A 157 -0.25 -12.46 6.46
C LYS A 157 1.03 -13.27 6.21
N TRP A 158 2.13 -12.88 6.83
CA TRP A 158 3.40 -13.57 6.78
C TRP A 158 3.74 -14.14 8.15
N GLU A 159 4.07 -15.42 8.17
CA GLU A 159 4.54 -16.07 9.39
C GLU A 159 5.98 -15.63 9.70
N PRO A 160 6.28 -15.31 10.96
CA PRO A 160 7.65 -15.01 11.36
C PRO A 160 8.58 -16.21 11.08
N GLY A 161 9.73 -15.90 10.49
CA GLY A 161 10.73 -16.84 10.02
C GLY A 161 10.62 -17.18 8.55
N ILE A 162 9.59 -16.70 7.86
CA ILE A 162 9.47 -16.90 6.41
C ILE A 162 10.58 -16.16 5.65
N THR A 163 11.12 -16.85 4.64
CA THR A 163 12.01 -16.25 3.64
C THR A 163 11.17 -15.62 2.55
N LEU A 164 11.48 -14.36 2.24
CA LEU A 164 10.84 -13.56 1.21
C LEU A 164 11.92 -13.10 0.23
N SER A 165 11.50 -12.69 -0.96
CA SER A 165 12.39 -12.03 -1.90
C SER A 165 11.87 -10.64 -2.24
N PHE A 166 12.78 -9.68 -2.33
CA PHE A 166 12.53 -8.30 -2.71
C PHE A 166 13.60 -7.86 -3.69
N GLN A 167 13.19 -7.43 -4.88
CA GLN A 167 14.10 -7.03 -5.97
C GLN A 167 15.14 -8.12 -6.27
N GLY A 168 14.74 -9.40 -6.21
CA GLY A 168 15.61 -10.55 -6.43
C GLY A 168 16.59 -10.84 -5.29
N ARG A 169 16.49 -10.15 -4.15
CA ARG A 169 17.31 -10.39 -2.95
C ARG A 169 16.52 -11.14 -1.91
N GLU A 170 17.13 -12.16 -1.32
CA GLU A 170 16.51 -12.92 -0.23
C GLU A 170 16.57 -12.15 1.10
N MET A 171 15.45 -12.19 1.80
CA MET A 171 15.22 -11.52 3.07
C MET A 171 14.49 -12.49 4.01
N VAL A 172 14.63 -12.32 5.31
CA VAL A 172 13.85 -13.04 6.32
C VAL A 172 12.96 -12.07 7.08
N TYR A 173 11.71 -12.46 7.34
CA TYR A 173 10.90 -11.78 8.34
C TYR A 173 11.23 -12.38 9.71
N CYS A 174 12.14 -11.78 10.46
CA CYS A 174 12.76 -12.40 11.64
C CYS A 174 11.74 -12.75 12.75
N ARG A 175 11.82 -13.98 13.30
CA ARG A 175 11.00 -14.44 14.43
C ARG A 175 11.13 -13.59 15.68
N ARG A 176 12.34 -13.11 15.96
CA ARG A 176 12.70 -12.39 17.19
C ARG A 176 12.37 -10.90 17.10
N CYS A 177 12.98 -10.17 16.16
CA CYS A 177 12.82 -8.71 16.08
C CYS A 177 11.65 -8.22 15.24
N ARG A 178 10.88 -9.14 14.61
CA ARG A 178 9.70 -8.82 13.78
C ARG A 178 9.98 -7.77 12.70
N SER A 179 11.20 -7.80 12.17
CA SER A 179 11.66 -6.91 11.11
C SER A 179 12.10 -7.73 9.91
N ILE A 180 11.89 -7.19 8.71
CA ILE A 180 12.39 -7.79 7.48
C ILE A 180 13.87 -7.38 7.34
N ARG A 181 14.75 -8.37 7.23
CA ARG A 181 16.19 -8.16 7.17
C ARG A 181 16.78 -8.98 6.04
N ARG A 182 17.85 -8.46 5.45
CA ARG A 182 18.61 -9.18 4.43
C ARG A 182 19.32 -10.37 5.06
N ILE A 183 19.38 -11.46 4.32
CA ILE A 183 20.15 -12.65 4.69
C ILE A 183 21.11 -13.03 3.54
N PRO A 184 22.22 -13.71 3.85
CA PRO A 184 23.07 -14.31 2.83
C PRO A 184 22.33 -15.46 2.10
N VAL A 185 22.78 -15.77 0.88
CA VAL A 185 22.13 -16.76 -0.01
C VAL A 185 22.24 -18.19 0.52
N TYR A 186 23.29 -18.50 1.29
CA TYR A 186 23.51 -19.79 1.94
C TYR A 186 23.76 -19.57 3.42
N ASP A 187 22.74 -19.79 4.24
CA ASP A 187 22.87 -19.52 5.67
C ASP A 187 21.90 -20.38 6.52
N PRO A 188 22.38 -21.08 7.56
CA PRO A 188 21.54 -21.68 8.59
C PRO A 188 20.47 -20.75 9.17
N MET A 189 20.68 -19.43 9.09
CA MET A 189 19.67 -18.42 9.44
C MET A 189 18.31 -18.60 8.77
N LYS A 190 18.28 -19.14 7.55
CA LYS A 190 17.04 -19.49 6.84
C LYS A 190 16.25 -20.57 7.57
N MET A 191 16.94 -21.58 8.10
CA MET A 191 16.32 -22.72 8.79
C MET A 191 15.70 -22.27 10.11
N VAL A 192 16.37 -21.36 10.82
CA VAL A 192 15.92 -20.88 12.13
C VAL A 192 14.93 -19.71 12.01
N GLY A 193 14.89 -19.03 10.86
CA GLY A 193 13.99 -17.91 10.61
C GLY A 193 14.38 -16.64 11.37
N LEU A 194 15.68 -16.42 11.53
CA LEU A 194 16.25 -15.31 12.30
C LEU A 194 17.15 -14.45 11.40
N CYS A 195 17.25 -13.16 11.70
CA CYS A 195 18.23 -12.28 11.06
C CYS A 195 19.60 -12.40 11.73
N GLN A 196 20.67 -12.00 11.03
CA GLN A 196 22.06 -12.02 11.52
C GLN A 196 22.21 -11.53 12.96
N GLU A 197 21.78 -10.28 13.23
CA GLU A 197 21.84 -9.66 14.55
C GLU A 197 21.16 -10.52 15.64
N CYS A 198 20.04 -11.18 15.30
CA CYS A 198 19.29 -12.00 16.25
C CYS A 198 19.91 -13.37 16.43
N CYS A 199 20.53 -13.95 15.39
CA CYS A 199 21.26 -15.21 15.45
C CYS A 199 22.49 -15.08 16.35
N ASP A 200 23.28 -14.03 16.12
CA ASP A 200 24.49 -13.72 16.89
C ASP A 200 24.13 -13.47 18.36
N ALA A 201 23.06 -12.71 18.61
CA ALA A 201 22.55 -12.48 19.96
C ALA A 201 21.90 -13.71 20.62
N THR A 202 21.75 -14.84 19.90
CA THR A 202 21.33 -16.13 20.48
C THR A 202 22.46 -17.16 20.55
N GLY A 203 23.65 -16.85 20.03
CA GLY A 203 24.76 -17.80 19.92
C GLY A 203 24.53 -18.93 18.90
N ILE A 204 23.49 -18.82 18.05
CA ILE A 204 23.13 -19.88 17.08
C ILE A 204 24.10 -19.91 15.90
N SER A 205 24.68 -18.76 15.54
CA SER A 205 25.70 -18.68 14.49
C SER A 205 26.98 -19.44 14.85
N ASP A 206 27.27 -19.63 16.14
CA ASP A 206 28.45 -20.36 16.60
C ASP A 206 28.27 -21.88 16.49
N PHE A 207 27.08 -22.41 16.79
CA PHE A 207 26.78 -23.86 16.69
C PHE A 207 26.90 -24.41 15.27
N HIS A 208 26.54 -23.63 14.25
CA HIS A 208 26.60 -24.10 12.87
C HIS A 208 27.99 -23.97 12.22
N ARG A 209 28.90 -23.14 12.78
CA ARG A 209 30.28 -23.06 12.27
C ARG A 209 31.12 -24.26 12.68
N SER A 210 30.81 -24.88 13.82
CA SER A 210 31.49 -26.11 14.28
C SER A 210 31.16 -27.33 13.41
N ASP A 211 29.95 -27.44 12.87
CA ASP A 211 29.51 -28.61 12.10
C ASP A 211 30.00 -28.64 10.63
N ILE A 212 30.73 -27.62 10.17
CA ILE A 212 31.25 -27.50 8.79
C ILE A 212 32.78 -27.74 8.74
N LEU A 213 33.44 -27.84 9.90
CA LEU A 213 34.90 -28.00 10.00
C LEU A 213 35.34 -29.39 10.52
N ASP A 214 34.41 -30.33 10.67
CA ASP A 214 34.67 -31.77 10.85
C ASP A 214 34.29 -32.55 9.57
#